data_AF-A0A0K2LE74-F1
#
_entry.id   AF-A0A0K2LE74-F1
#
_cell.length_a   1.000
_cell.length_b   1.000
_cell.length_c   1.000
_cell.angle_alpha   90.00
_cell.angle_beta   90.00
_cell.angle_gamma   90.00
#
_symmetry.space_group_name_H-M   'P 1'
#
loop_
_entity.id
_entity.type
_entity.pdbx_description
1 polymer ?
#
loop_
_entity_poly.entity_id
_entity_poly.type
_entity_poly.pdbx_seq_one_letter_code
_entity_poly.pdbx_strand_id
1 'polypeptide(L)'
;MTLYGQDNTGKRTKEVTIIFNVGGGLSFGNVSPGVFFKDVNMGYKGEIVTRKPGWQIEVIDGRSTQKGWTLQAKASSLVDEKTSGQLIGEVVHRDDNGVIAPLLDWTNIYSHKKSTDSVETFDVANAWTQNNGVLLQLNGKNMAGVYSGKVEWNLVDSIQNE
;
A
#
# COMPACT_ATOMS: atom_id res chain seq x y z
N MET A 1 -23.65 6.50 18.30
CA MET A 1 -24.81 6.73 19.19
C MET A 1 -24.58 5.96 20.47
N THR A 2 -24.87 6.51 21.64
CA THR A 2 -24.76 5.81 22.93
C THR A 2 -26.16 5.56 23.49
N LEU A 3 -26.37 4.35 23.99
CA LEU A 3 -27.62 3.94 24.63
C LEU A 3 -27.34 3.71 26.12
N TYR A 4 -28.23 4.19 26.99
CA TYR A 4 -28.28 3.80 28.39
C TYR A 4 -29.73 3.67 28.82
N GLY A 5 -30.02 2.74 29.72
CA GLY A 5 -31.32 2.68 30.40
C GLY A 5 -31.34 3.64 31.58
N GLN A 6 -32.48 4.29 31.84
CA GLN A 6 -32.69 5.14 33.01
C GLN A 6 -33.96 4.69 33.75
N ASP A 7 -33.90 4.55 35.08
CA ASP A 7 -35.09 4.25 35.90
C ASP A 7 -35.89 5.50 36.25
N ASN A 8 -37.07 5.31 36.88
CA ASN A 8 -37.96 6.40 37.28
C ASN A 8 -37.40 7.29 38.43
N THR A 9 -36.26 6.92 39.01
CA THR A 9 -35.54 7.69 40.02
C THR A 9 -34.32 8.42 39.43
N GLY A 10 -34.05 8.24 38.14
CA GLY A 10 -32.99 8.91 37.40
C GLY A 10 -31.66 8.16 37.33
N LYS A 11 -31.53 6.95 37.90
CA LYS A 11 -30.29 6.16 37.82
C LYS A 11 -30.10 5.58 36.43
N ARG A 12 -28.87 5.62 35.93
CA ARG A 12 -28.51 5.18 34.56
C ARG A 12 -27.70 3.88 34.57
N THR A 13 -27.87 3.04 33.56
CA THR A 13 -26.96 1.94 33.27
C THR A 13 -25.62 2.46 32.75
N LYS A 14 -24.62 1.58 32.64
CA LYS A 14 -23.44 1.87 31.82
C LYS A 14 -23.88 2.16 30.38
N GLU A 15 -23.20 3.10 29.74
CA GLU A 15 -23.44 3.43 28.34
C GLU A 15 -22.97 2.28 27.44
N VAL A 16 -23.78 1.93 26.45
CA VAL A 16 -23.46 0.98 25.40
C VAL A 16 -23.40 1.76 24.09
N THR A 17 -22.24 1.73 23.44
CA THR A 17 -22.08 2.35 22.12
C THR A 17 -22.69 1.45 21.06
N ILE A 18 -23.66 1.97 20.31
CA ILE A 18 -24.22 1.33 19.13
C ILE A 18 -23.50 1.92 17.91
N ILE A 19 -22.75 1.07 17.22
CA ILE A 19 -22.11 1.36 15.94
C ILE A 19 -23.04 0.83 14.85
N PHE A 20 -23.55 1.72 13.98
CA PHE A 20 -24.26 1.30 12.78
C PHE A 20 -23.23 1.10 11.67
N ASN A 21 -22.97 -0.15 11.30
CA ASN A 21 -22.25 -0.46 10.07
C ASN A 21 -23.23 -0.35 8.90
N VAL A 22 -23.37 0.86 8.35
CA VAL A 22 -23.90 1.00 6.99
C VAL A 22 -22.81 0.45 6.09
N GLY A 23 -22.89 -0.85 5.76
CA GLY A 23 -21.79 -1.63 5.18
C GLY A 23 -21.07 -0.87 4.07
N GLY A 24 -19.92 -0.30 4.40
CA GLY A 24 -19.05 0.34 3.44
C GLY A 24 -18.30 -0.73 2.67
N GLY A 25 -17.95 -0.43 1.43
CA GLY A 25 -17.13 -1.31 0.61
C GLY A 25 -15.67 -1.31 1.06
N LEU A 26 -14.87 -2.08 0.31
CA LEU A 26 -13.42 -1.95 0.27
C LEU A 26 -13.07 -1.09 -0.94
N SER A 27 -12.34 0.01 -0.75
CA SER A 27 -11.97 0.90 -1.85
C SER A 27 -10.63 1.58 -1.62
N PHE A 28 -10.04 2.08 -2.71
CA PHE A 28 -8.96 3.06 -2.61
C PHE A 28 -9.50 4.41 -2.13
N GLY A 29 -8.75 5.06 -1.25
CA GLY A 29 -8.89 6.48 -0.96
C GLY A 29 -7.93 7.30 -1.83
N ASN A 30 -7.15 8.17 -1.20
CA ASN A 30 -6.08 8.89 -1.88
C ASN A 30 -4.92 7.98 -2.30
N VAL A 31 -4.59 8.00 -3.60
CA VAL A 31 -3.40 7.32 -4.15
C VAL A 31 -2.57 8.35 -4.91
N SER A 32 -1.28 8.45 -4.60
CA SER A 32 -0.41 9.42 -5.27
C SER A 32 -0.30 9.12 -6.77
N PRO A 33 -0.64 10.09 -7.65
CA PRO A 33 -0.62 9.87 -9.10
C PRO A 33 0.80 9.88 -9.69
N GLY A 34 1.76 10.47 -8.97
CA GLY A 34 3.16 10.55 -9.37
C GLY A 34 4.06 10.39 -8.15
N VAL A 35 4.99 9.45 -8.25
CA VAL A 35 5.93 9.08 -7.18
C VAL A 35 7.30 8.85 -7.77
N PHE A 36 8.34 9.05 -6.94
CA PHE A 36 9.72 9.07 -7.42
C PHE A 36 10.63 8.21 -6.54
N PHE A 37 11.66 7.65 -7.16
CA PHE A 37 12.82 7.10 -6.48
C PHE A 37 13.92 8.16 -6.38
N LYS A 38 14.91 7.93 -5.51
CA LYS A 38 16.08 8.81 -5.40
C LYS A 38 16.87 8.84 -6.71
N ASP A 39 17.54 9.96 -6.96
CA ASP A 39 18.39 10.11 -8.13
C ASP A 39 19.62 9.21 -8.00
N VAL A 40 20.09 8.68 -9.12
CA VAL A 40 21.23 7.75 -9.18
C VAL A 40 22.28 8.33 -10.12
N ASN A 41 23.50 8.50 -9.62
CA ASN A 41 24.61 8.98 -10.44
C ASN A 41 25.29 7.86 -11.22
N MET A 42 25.39 6.66 -10.63
CA MET A 42 25.93 5.47 -11.28
C MET A 42 25.25 4.23 -10.71
N GLY A 43 24.53 3.51 -11.57
CA GLY A 43 23.83 2.29 -11.19
C GLY A 43 24.75 1.06 -11.19
N TYR A 44 24.62 0.23 -10.16
CA TYR A 44 25.28 -1.08 -10.08
C TYR A 44 24.26 -2.23 -10.02
N LYS A 45 24.70 -3.43 -10.40
CA LYS A 45 23.85 -4.62 -10.32
C LYS A 45 23.53 -4.93 -8.85
N GLY A 46 22.24 -5.07 -8.55
CA GLY A 46 21.71 -5.32 -7.21
C GLY A 46 21.59 -4.07 -6.33
N GLU A 47 21.88 -2.88 -6.86
CA GLU A 47 21.72 -1.63 -6.11
C GLU A 47 20.24 -1.35 -5.87
N ILE A 48 19.90 -0.99 -4.63
CA ILE A 48 18.54 -0.70 -4.21
C ILE A 48 18.40 0.79 -4.02
N VAL A 49 17.57 1.39 -4.85
CA VAL A 49 17.26 2.81 -4.86
C VAL A 49 15.99 3.04 -4.06
N THR A 50 16.12 3.83 -3.00
CA THR A 50 15.00 4.10 -2.09
C THR A 50 14.05 5.14 -2.68
N ARG A 51 12.82 5.16 -2.19
CA ARG A 51 11.80 6.16 -2.54
C ARG A 51 12.24 7.59 -2.15
N LYS A 52 11.75 8.59 -2.89
CA LYS A 52 11.61 9.98 -2.41
C LYS A 52 10.29 10.11 -1.61
N PRO A 53 10.12 11.15 -0.77
CA PRO A 53 8.84 11.41 -0.10
C PRO A 53 7.67 11.60 -1.09
N GLY A 54 6.43 11.33 -0.64
CA GLY A 54 5.22 11.56 -1.43
C GLY A 54 4.49 10.29 -1.90
N TRP A 55 4.95 9.11 -1.51
CA TRP A 55 4.21 7.87 -1.73
C TRP A 55 3.02 7.80 -0.76
N GLN A 56 1.84 7.53 -1.30
CA GLN A 56 0.60 7.36 -0.54
C GLN A 56 -0.29 6.35 -1.28
N ILE A 57 -0.75 5.34 -0.56
CA ILE A 57 -1.72 4.36 -1.05
C ILE A 57 -2.73 4.11 0.07
N GLU A 58 -3.79 4.91 0.08
CA GLU A 58 -4.85 4.83 1.06
C GLU A 58 -5.88 3.75 0.69
N VAL A 59 -6.22 2.93 1.67
CA VAL A 59 -7.28 1.92 1.61
C VAL A 59 -8.33 2.26 2.66
N ILE A 60 -9.59 2.28 2.26
CA ILE A 60 -10.74 2.52 3.12
C ILE A 60 -11.53 1.21 3.22
N ASP A 61 -11.67 0.70 4.44
CA ASP A 61 -12.42 -0.51 4.74
C ASP A 61 -13.63 -0.21 5.65
N GLY A 62 -14.81 -0.13 5.04
CA GLY A 62 -16.08 0.07 5.74
C GLY A 62 -16.84 -1.23 6.06
N ARG A 63 -16.26 -2.41 5.83
CA ARG A 63 -16.91 -3.72 6.03
C ARG A 63 -16.95 -4.09 7.51
N SER A 64 -17.61 -5.19 7.89
CA SER A 64 -17.61 -5.66 9.27
C SER A 64 -16.21 -6.09 9.74
N THR A 65 -15.98 -6.14 11.06
CA THR A 65 -14.73 -6.67 11.64
C THR A 65 -14.40 -8.08 11.13
N GLN A 66 -13.12 -8.49 11.26
CA GLN A 66 -12.56 -9.78 10.85
C GLN A 66 -12.46 -10.02 9.33
N LYS A 67 -12.93 -9.11 8.49
CA LYS A 67 -12.67 -9.14 7.04
C LYS A 67 -11.21 -8.75 6.77
N GLY A 68 -10.59 -9.47 5.83
CA GLY A 68 -9.24 -9.17 5.36
C GLY A 68 -9.26 -8.48 4.00
N TRP A 69 -8.14 -7.86 3.67
CA TRP A 69 -7.84 -7.46 2.30
C TRP A 69 -6.35 -7.59 2.03
N THR A 70 -6.01 -7.77 0.76
CA THR A 70 -4.62 -7.79 0.28
C THR A 70 -4.45 -6.74 -0.81
N LEU A 71 -3.49 -5.84 -0.63
CA LEU A 71 -3.02 -4.95 -1.68
C LEU A 71 -1.98 -5.69 -2.52
N GLN A 72 -2.23 -5.75 -3.82
CA GLN A 72 -1.29 -6.26 -4.81
C GLN A 72 -0.79 -5.12 -5.70
N ALA A 73 0.42 -5.28 -6.21
CA ALA A 73 0.97 -4.38 -7.21
C ALA A 73 1.64 -5.13 -8.36
N LYS A 74 1.60 -4.48 -9.52
CA LYS A 74 2.36 -4.83 -10.72
C LYS A 74 2.98 -3.56 -11.26
N ALA A 75 4.18 -3.62 -11.82
CA ALA A 75 4.88 -2.49 -12.39
C ALA A 75 5.32 -2.79 -13.82
N SER A 76 5.23 -1.77 -14.68
CA SER A 76 5.86 -1.83 -16.00
C SER A 76 7.37 -1.69 -15.89
N SER A 77 8.07 -2.07 -16.96
CA SER A 77 9.44 -1.59 -17.17
C SER A 77 9.47 -0.05 -17.20
N LEU A 78 10.59 0.52 -16.74
CA LEU A 78 10.80 1.97 -16.83
C LEU A 78 11.54 2.28 -18.14
N VAL A 79 11.08 3.30 -18.85
CA VAL A 79 11.61 3.71 -20.16
C VAL A 79 11.98 5.18 -20.15
N ASP A 80 13.10 5.52 -20.78
CA ASP A 80 13.51 6.90 -20.98
C ASP A 80 12.66 7.54 -22.08
N GLU A 81 11.97 8.63 -21.75
CA GLU A 81 10.99 9.25 -22.66
C GLU A 81 11.62 9.84 -23.93
N LYS A 82 12.93 10.15 -23.91
CA LYS A 82 13.61 10.80 -25.04
C LYS A 82 14.21 9.78 -25.99
N THR A 83 14.79 8.72 -25.44
CA THR A 83 15.56 7.72 -26.19
C THR A 83 14.78 6.42 -26.41
N SER A 84 13.66 6.24 -25.71
CA SER A 84 12.94 4.96 -25.60
C SER A 84 13.80 3.81 -25.06
N GLY A 85 14.94 4.13 -24.42
CA GLY A 85 15.81 3.16 -23.79
C GLY A 85 15.18 2.62 -22.51
N GLN A 86 15.16 1.30 -22.34
CA GLN A 86 14.67 0.69 -21.10
C GLN A 86 15.74 0.78 -20.00
N LEU A 87 15.30 1.08 -18.78
CA LEU A 87 16.14 0.96 -17.60
C LEU A 87 16.52 -0.51 -17.38
N ILE A 88 17.82 -0.78 -17.23
CA ILE A 88 18.37 -2.04 -16.74
C ILE A 88 18.13 -2.11 -15.22
N GLY A 89 16.90 -2.44 -14.87
CA GLY A 89 16.40 -2.51 -13.50
C GLY A 89 14.89 -2.74 -13.49
N GLU A 90 14.34 -2.94 -12.30
CA GLU A 90 12.93 -3.24 -12.12
C GLU A 90 12.42 -2.71 -10.77
N VAL A 91 11.13 -2.39 -10.73
CA VAL A 91 10.46 -2.09 -9.46
C VAL A 91 10.27 -3.40 -8.71
N VAL A 92 10.65 -3.41 -7.42
CA VAL A 92 10.58 -4.57 -6.54
C VAL A 92 9.80 -4.23 -5.28
N HIS A 93 9.24 -5.26 -4.65
CA HIS A 93 8.77 -5.18 -3.27
C HIS A 93 9.78 -5.89 -2.37
N ARG A 94 10.17 -5.25 -1.26
CA ARG A 94 10.90 -5.92 -0.18
C ARG A 94 10.00 -6.04 1.04
N ASP A 95 9.75 -7.25 1.50
CA ASP A 95 8.97 -7.48 2.72
C ASP A 95 9.78 -7.19 4.01
N ASP A 96 9.13 -7.31 5.16
CA ASP A 96 9.77 -7.08 6.47
C ASP A 96 10.83 -8.12 6.83
N ASN A 97 10.79 -9.30 6.20
CA ASN A 97 11.81 -10.34 6.35
C ASN A 97 13.03 -10.09 5.42
N GLY A 98 12.96 -9.07 4.57
CA GLY A 98 14.00 -8.71 3.61
C GLY A 98 13.93 -9.47 2.29
N VAL A 99 12.89 -10.28 2.06
CA VAL A 99 12.67 -10.99 0.79
C VAL A 99 12.30 -9.98 -0.28
N ILE A 100 13.01 -10.03 -1.40
CA ILE A 100 12.80 -9.14 -2.55
C ILE A 100 12.05 -9.91 -3.64
N ALA A 101 10.92 -9.38 -4.07
CA ALA A 101 10.13 -9.90 -5.18
C ALA A 101 9.97 -8.82 -6.27
N PRO A 102 10.27 -9.13 -7.54
CA PRO A 102 10.03 -8.19 -8.62
C PRO A 102 8.52 -7.99 -8.86
N LEU A 103 8.11 -6.79 -9.26
CA LEU A 103 6.72 -6.45 -9.55
C LEU A 103 6.36 -6.70 -11.03
N LEU A 104 6.94 -7.72 -11.67
CA LEU A 104 6.65 -8.02 -13.08
C LEU A 104 5.22 -8.56 -13.28
N ASP A 105 4.67 -9.17 -12.24
CA ASP A 105 3.28 -9.63 -12.15
C ASP A 105 2.67 -9.19 -10.81
N TRP A 106 1.38 -9.52 -10.60
CA TRP A 106 0.67 -9.20 -9.37
C TRP A 106 1.34 -9.85 -8.17
N THR A 107 1.98 -9.01 -7.36
CA THR A 107 2.70 -9.40 -6.14
C THR A 107 1.99 -8.81 -4.93
N ASN A 108 1.84 -9.61 -3.88
CA ASN A 108 1.29 -9.14 -2.60
C ASN A 108 2.25 -8.13 -1.95
N ILE A 109 1.72 -6.96 -1.60
CA ILE A 109 2.46 -5.85 -1.01
C ILE A 109 2.15 -5.72 0.47
N TYR A 110 0.87 -5.81 0.81
CA TYR A 110 0.42 -5.64 2.18
C TYR A 110 -0.91 -6.36 2.39
N SER A 111 -1.07 -6.97 3.55
CA SER A 111 -2.31 -7.60 3.96
C SER A 111 -2.75 -7.01 5.28
N HIS A 112 -4.03 -6.73 5.41
CA HIS A 112 -4.61 -6.22 6.63
C HIS A 112 -5.82 -7.07 7.01
N LYS A 113 -6.04 -7.22 8.32
CA LYS A 113 -7.25 -7.80 8.85
C LYS A 113 -7.92 -6.77 9.75
N LYS A 114 -9.15 -6.44 9.40
CA LYS A 114 -9.95 -5.47 10.14
C LYS A 114 -10.16 -5.93 11.57
N SER A 115 -9.87 -5.06 12.52
CA SER A 115 -9.91 -5.39 13.95
C SER A 115 -11.14 -4.82 14.66
N THR A 116 -11.73 -3.75 14.11
CA THR A 116 -12.88 -3.07 14.68
C THR A 116 -14.06 -3.06 13.72
N ASP A 117 -15.25 -2.69 14.21
CA ASP A 117 -16.41 -2.49 13.33
C ASP A 117 -16.44 -1.09 12.70
N SER A 118 -15.71 -0.11 13.25
CA SER A 118 -15.59 1.23 12.69
C SER A 118 -14.96 1.25 11.30
N VAL A 119 -15.24 2.26 10.48
CA VAL A 119 -14.51 2.48 9.21
C VAL A 119 -13.02 2.65 9.51
N GLU A 120 -12.17 1.86 8.84
CA GLU A 120 -10.72 1.95 8.95
C GLU A 120 -10.16 2.58 7.68
N THR A 121 -9.34 3.61 7.84
CA THR A 121 -8.54 4.20 6.76
C THR A 121 -7.08 3.89 7.04
N PHE A 122 -6.40 3.28 6.08
CA PHE A 122 -5.01 2.85 6.23
C PHE A 122 -4.19 3.26 5.01
N ASP A 123 -3.13 4.02 5.23
CA ASP A 123 -2.15 4.32 4.18
C ASP A 123 -1.01 3.31 4.25
N VAL A 124 -0.95 2.43 3.25
CA VAL A 124 0.03 1.34 3.19
C VAL A 124 1.45 1.88 3.11
N ALA A 125 1.67 3.02 2.45
CA ALA A 125 3.01 3.58 2.31
C ALA A 125 3.60 4.05 3.65
N ASN A 126 2.76 4.42 4.61
CA ASN A 126 3.20 4.83 5.95
C ASN A 126 3.74 3.67 6.79
N ALA A 127 3.37 2.43 6.46
CA ALA A 127 3.95 1.25 7.10
C ALA A 127 5.37 0.95 6.60
N TRP A 128 5.79 1.56 5.49
CA TRP A 128 7.11 1.31 4.92
C TRP A 128 8.20 2.16 5.58
N THR A 129 9.32 1.52 5.91
CA THR A 129 10.60 2.11 6.25
C THR A 129 11.38 2.50 5.00
N GLN A 130 12.57 3.08 5.13
CA GLN A 130 13.44 3.36 3.98
C GLN A 130 13.85 2.09 3.20
N ASN A 131 13.82 0.92 3.83
CA ASN A 131 14.41 -0.31 3.32
C ASN A 131 13.40 -1.41 2.96
N ASN A 132 12.10 -1.24 3.18
CA ASN A 132 11.06 -2.22 2.81
C ASN A 132 9.97 -1.54 1.93
N GLY A 133 8.96 -2.30 1.51
CA GLY A 133 7.91 -1.84 0.61
C GLY A 133 8.37 -1.76 -0.85
N VAL A 134 7.76 -0.87 -1.64
CA VAL A 134 8.11 -0.69 -3.07
C VAL A 134 9.42 0.09 -3.24
N LEU A 135 10.39 -0.50 -3.93
CA LEU A 135 11.74 0.02 -4.16
C LEU A 135 12.11 -0.16 -5.64
N LEU A 136 13.20 0.46 -6.08
CA LEU A 136 13.77 0.24 -7.40
C LEU A 136 15.07 -0.56 -7.25
N GLN A 137 15.20 -1.68 -7.96
CA GLN A 137 16.44 -2.45 -8.04
C GLN A 137 17.10 -2.22 -9.40
N LEU A 138 18.34 -1.75 -9.40
CA LEU A 138 19.14 -1.65 -10.62
C LEU A 138 19.84 -2.97 -10.89
N ASN A 139 19.87 -3.38 -12.15
CA ASN A 139 20.47 -4.63 -12.59
C ASN A 139 21.72 -4.40 -13.46
N GLY A 140 22.11 -3.14 -13.68
CA GLY A 140 23.29 -2.76 -14.45
C GLY A 140 23.47 -1.25 -14.61
N LYS A 141 24.41 -0.87 -15.47
CA LYS A 141 24.69 0.52 -15.80
C LYS A 141 23.67 1.04 -16.80
N ASN A 142 23.06 2.18 -16.48
CA ASN A 142 22.06 2.84 -17.32
C ASN A 142 22.65 4.09 -17.98
N MET A 143 22.12 4.48 -19.14
CA MET A 143 22.42 5.78 -19.72
C MET A 143 21.79 6.88 -18.86
N ALA A 144 22.44 8.05 -18.80
CA ALA A 144 21.88 9.20 -18.10
C ALA A 144 20.55 9.61 -18.77
N GLY A 145 19.50 9.75 -17.96
CA GLY A 145 18.14 9.90 -18.49
C GLY A 145 17.09 10.00 -17.40
N VAL A 146 15.84 10.22 -17.82
CA VAL A 146 14.68 10.23 -16.93
C VAL A 146 13.78 9.08 -17.37
N TYR A 147 13.69 8.06 -16.50
CA TYR A 147 12.95 6.85 -16.80
C TYR A 147 11.61 6.87 -16.07
N SER A 148 10.52 6.67 -16.81
CA SER A 148 9.16 6.64 -16.28
C SER A 148 8.48 5.29 -16.59
N GLY A 149 7.50 4.94 -15.77
CA GLY A 149 6.75 3.69 -15.87
C GLY A 149 5.48 3.77 -15.03
N LYS A 150 4.68 2.70 -15.02
CA LYS A 150 3.41 2.64 -14.31
C LYS A 150 3.48 1.57 -13.22
N VAL A 151 3.00 1.91 -12.03
CA VAL A 151 2.64 0.94 -10.99
C VAL A 151 1.12 0.83 -10.97
N GLU A 152 0.61 -0.39 -11.09
CA GLU A 152 -0.80 -0.73 -11.02
C GLU A 152 -1.08 -1.37 -9.67
N TRP A 153 -2.20 -0.97 -9.07
CA TRP A 153 -2.63 -1.43 -7.75
C TRP A 153 -3.93 -2.21 -7.87
N ASN A 154 -4.03 -3.32 -7.15
CA ASN A 154 -5.25 -4.14 -7.08
C ASN A 154 -5.57 -4.44 -5.62
N LEU A 155 -6.85 -4.30 -5.25
CA LEU A 155 -7.35 -4.66 -3.92
C LEU A 155 -8.12 -5.97 -4.02
N VAL A 156 -7.63 -6.99 -3.33
CA VAL A 156 -8.26 -8.29 -3.24
C VAL A 156 -9.03 -8.39 -1.93
N ASP A 157 -10.35 -8.61 -2.03
CA ASP A 157 -11.21 -8.95 -0.91
C ASP A 157 -11.01 -10.43 -0.54
N SER A 158 -9.90 -10.73 0.13
CA SER A 158 -9.65 -12.03 0.72
C SER A 158 -8.67 -11.92 1.89
N ILE A 159 -8.83 -12.78 2.89
CA ILE A 159 -7.75 -13.18 3.78
C ILE A 159 -6.98 -14.26 3.03
N GLN A 160 -5.68 -14.08 2.82
CA GLN A 160 -4.83 -15.15 2.29
C GLN A 160 -4.89 -16.32 3.29
N ASN A 161 -5.34 -17.49 2.83
CA ASN A 161 -5.17 -18.72 3.61
C ASN A 161 -3.67 -19.04 3.60
N GLU A 162 -3.02 -18.95 4.75
CA GLU A 162 -1.70 -19.56 4.98
C GLU A 162 -1.78 -21.09 4.93
#